data_AF-A0AAJ0CSK5-F1
#
_entry.id   AF-A0AAJ0CSK5-F1
#
_cell.length_a   1.000
_cell.length_b   1.000
_cell.length_c   1.000
_cell.angle_alpha   90.00
_cell.angle_beta   90.00
_cell.angle_gamma   90.00
#
_symmetry.space_group_name_H-M   'P 1'
#
loop_
_entity.id
_entity.type
_entity.pdbx_description
1 polymer ?
#
loop_
_entity_poly.entity_id
_entity_poly.type
_entity_poly.pdbx_seq_one_letter_code
_entity_poly.pdbx_strand_id
1 'polypeptide(L)'
;MCDHSEKGAIELLLSEENRSQLKDLGYEDAAKPILLNDFPESKDGCAQIRSQTWQVDASKAMEILTNASRTRTSNNAVLEVLASLIIHRDPLRPNLATGRFEVKENILVQRDLAQALTSISLCRTESRGQQSDALIAEAGLACLALLLYKSQPLTLTNLTLIHVIAYTDPSNCWTTRPAALLAEHILYLQISTKDIPSFTTGAILIDFIRPELPLSHSYATPASDQTELSLLTLDDTEDHEKTIVILKWAIEKAEEVYIARHWHHFTPALLRLAESRDTTVRLKALEAIIMFLKKCPSSTIYATGISYILENTILPTLLLLPPLTPERDSVALLDVGYQAIINLAAKSSDRRSYSRRQLLDTAIREGIMIGYHHAPGYTLIVKVLMQSTAKLVSCLGIFSVKHLTVSF
;
A
#
# COMPACT_ATOMS: atom_id res chain seq x y z
N MET A 1 -5.62 -33.52 -7.32
CA MET A 1 -4.19 -33.82 -7.52
C MET A 1 -3.65 -32.74 -8.43
N CYS A 2 -3.07 -31.69 -7.85
CA CYS A 2 -2.36 -30.67 -8.60
C CYS A 2 -0.89 -30.78 -8.22
N ASP A 3 -0.04 -30.82 -9.25
CA ASP A 3 1.38 -31.08 -9.19
C ASP A 3 2.13 -30.22 -8.17
N HIS A 4 2.94 -30.90 -7.35
CA HIS A 4 3.99 -30.32 -6.52
C HIS A 4 5.30 -30.33 -7.32
N SER A 5 5.48 -29.42 -8.27
CA SER A 5 6.77 -29.27 -8.96
C SER A 5 6.89 -27.93 -9.69
N GLU A 6 7.04 -26.84 -8.94
CA GLU A 6 7.73 -25.63 -9.43
C GLU A 6 8.06 -24.77 -8.19
N LYS A 7 9.08 -25.20 -7.43
CA LYS A 7 9.78 -24.29 -6.51
C LYS A 7 10.57 -23.31 -7.37
N GLY A 8 9.92 -22.24 -7.82
CA GLY A 8 10.54 -21.19 -8.62
C GLY A 8 11.82 -20.71 -7.94
N ALA A 9 12.94 -20.78 -8.66
CA ALA A 9 14.20 -20.25 -8.17
C ALA A 9 14.08 -18.73 -8.04
N ILE A 10 14.36 -18.21 -6.85
CA ILE A 10 14.25 -16.78 -6.59
C ILE A 10 15.65 -16.21 -6.68
N GLU A 11 15.87 -15.40 -7.69
CA GLU A 11 17.03 -14.53 -7.75
C GLU A 11 16.77 -13.35 -6.81
N LEU A 12 17.63 -13.17 -5.80
CA LEU A 12 17.77 -11.90 -5.09
C LEU A 12 18.33 -10.87 -6.08
N LEU A 13 17.41 -10.25 -6.81
CA LEU A 13 17.69 -9.16 -7.72
C LEU A 13 17.64 -7.87 -6.91
N LEU A 14 18.79 -7.27 -6.66
CA LEU A 14 18.87 -5.89 -6.18
C LEU A 14 18.90 -4.94 -7.40
N SER A 15 18.49 -3.70 -7.20
CA SER A 15 18.68 -2.59 -8.14
C SER A 15 20.16 -2.42 -8.51
N GLU A 16 20.44 -1.79 -9.66
CA GLU A 16 21.83 -1.51 -10.05
C GLU A 16 22.51 -0.56 -9.07
N GLU A 17 21.76 0.37 -8.50
CA GLU A 17 22.20 1.33 -7.50
C GLU A 17 22.63 0.63 -6.20
N ASN A 18 21.81 -0.25 -5.62
CA ASN A 18 22.19 -1.01 -4.43
C ASN A 18 23.37 -1.95 -4.70
N ARG A 19 23.47 -2.53 -5.91
CA ARG A 19 24.62 -3.34 -6.31
C ARG A 19 25.90 -2.53 -6.45
N SER A 20 25.83 -1.31 -6.98
CA SER A 20 26.98 -0.40 -7.03
C SER A 20 27.42 -0.01 -5.63
N GLN A 21 26.49 0.33 -4.75
CA GLN A 21 26.80 0.69 -3.36
C GLN A 21 27.43 -0.47 -2.59
N LEU A 22 26.97 -1.70 -2.80
CA LEU A 22 27.61 -2.89 -2.21
C LEU A 22 29.05 -3.08 -2.69
N LYS A 23 29.34 -2.82 -3.97
CA LYS A 23 30.71 -2.85 -4.50
C LYS A 23 31.58 -1.75 -3.90
N ASP A 24 31.05 -0.54 -3.78
CA ASP A 24 31.75 0.60 -3.17
C ASP A 24 32.08 0.33 -1.69
N LEU A 25 31.22 -0.41 -0.99
CA LEU A 25 31.44 -0.88 0.38
C LEU A 25 32.39 -2.09 0.48
N GLY A 26 32.88 -2.63 -0.65
CA GLY A 26 33.82 -3.74 -0.71
C GLY A 26 33.20 -5.14 -0.72
N TYR A 27 31.88 -5.25 -0.90
CA TYR A 27 31.14 -6.52 -0.91
C TYR A 27 30.84 -7.02 -2.33
N GLU A 28 31.88 -7.23 -3.15
CA GLU A 28 31.73 -7.65 -4.56
C GLU A 28 30.98 -8.97 -4.74
N ASP A 29 31.15 -9.92 -3.80
CA ASP A 29 30.47 -11.21 -3.86
C ASP A 29 28.98 -11.13 -3.47
N ALA A 30 28.61 -10.19 -2.60
CA ALA A 30 27.21 -9.94 -2.25
C ALA A 30 26.46 -9.11 -3.32
N ALA A 31 27.19 -8.45 -4.22
CA ALA A 31 26.63 -7.65 -5.31
C ALA A 31 26.21 -8.48 -6.54
N LYS A 32 26.53 -9.79 -6.58
CA LYS A 32 26.12 -10.72 -7.64
C LYS A 32 24.65 -11.15 -7.42
N PRO A 33 23.86 -11.43 -8.47
CA PRO A 33 22.52 -12.00 -8.30
C PRO A 33 22.64 -13.37 -7.62
N ILE A 34 21.93 -13.57 -6.52
CA ILE A 34 21.98 -14.81 -5.75
C ILE A 34 20.70 -15.58 -6.00
N LEU A 35 20.82 -16.78 -6.57
CA LEU A 35 19.74 -17.75 -6.59
C LEU A 35 19.58 -18.31 -5.17
N LEU A 36 18.45 -18.04 -4.52
CA LEU A 36 18.14 -18.57 -3.18
C LEU A 36 18.16 -20.11 -3.14
N ASN A 37 17.98 -20.77 -4.29
CA ASN A 37 18.08 -22.24 -4.44
C ASN A 37 19.52 -22.77 -4.55
N ASP A 38 20.54 -21.92 -4.76
CA ASP A 38 21.94 -22.34 -5.01
C ASP A 38 22.79 -22.45 -3.73
N PHE A 39 22.19 -22.60 -2.55
CA PHE A 39 22.98 -23.06 -1.40
C PHE A 39 23.18 -24.57 -1.54
N PRO A 40 24.37 -25.06 -1.96
CA PRO A 40 24.54 -26.48 -2.18
C PRO A 40 24.33 -27.23 -0.86
N GLU A 41 23.35 -28.13 -0.85
CA GLU A 41 23.41 -29.32 -0.01
C GLU A 41 24.55 -30.19 -0.54
N SER A 42 25.79 -29.83 -0.23
CA SER A 42 26.92 -30.71 -0.49
C SER A 42 27.80 -30.84 0.72
N LYS A 43 27.92 -32.09 1.14
CA LYS A 43 28.99 -32.64 1.95
C LYS A 43 30.32 -32.33 1.24
N ASP A 44 31.36 -32.22 2.07
CA ASP A 44 32.77 -32.17 1.73
C ASP A 44 33.38 -30.81 1.30
N GLY A 45 34.40 -30.39 2.06
CA GLY A 45 35.65 -29.89 1.47
C GLY A 45 35.80 -28.39 1.20
N CYS A 46 36.21 -27.65 2.23
CA CYS A 46 37.24 -26.59 2.22
C CYS A 46 37.37 -25.60 1.03
N ALA A 47 37.24 -24.30 1.32
CA ALA A 47 38.23 -23.31 0.90
C ALA A 47 38.28 -22.14 1.89
N GLN A 48 39.41 -21.99 2.57
CA GLN A 48 39.74 -20.82 3.40
C GLN A 48 39.79 -19.58 2.51
N ILE A 49 38.77 -18.72 2.60
CA ILE A 49 38.87 -17.33 2.15
C ILE A 49 39.59 -16.56 3.28
N ARG A 50 40.68 -15.89 2.91
CA ARG A 50 41.58 -15.19 3.82
C ARG A 50 40.85 -14.07 4.59
N SER A 51 40.70 -14.32 5.88
CA SER A 51 40.78 -13.40 7.02
C SER A 51 40.96 -11.90 6.72
N GLN A 52 39.88 -11.14 6.89
CA GLN A 52 39.83 -10.06 7.89
C GLN A 52 38.43 -10.08 8.53
N THR A 53 38.37 -9.65 9.78
CA THR A 53 37.31 -9.86 10.77
C THR A 53 35.97 -9.23 10.41
N TRP A 54 35.07 -9.96 9.73
CA TRP A 54 33.71 -9.50 9.43
C TRP A 54 32.66 -10.46 9.97
N GLN A 55 32.79 -10.81 11.27
CA GLN A 55 31.69 -11.37 12.03
C GLN A 55 30.83 -10.22 12.54
N VAL A 56 29.76 -9.91 11.81
CA VAL A 56 28.65 -9.15 12.37
C VAL A 56 27.71 -10.17 13.00
N ASP A 57 27.93 -10.46 14.28
CA ASP A 57 26.97 -11.26 15.07
C ASP A 57 25.63 -10.52 15.15
N ALA A 58 24.52 -11.21 15.45
CA ALA A 58 23.19 -10.57 15.57
C ALA A 58 23.20 -9.33 16.49
N SER A 59 23.99 -9.41 17.57
CA SER A 59 24.18 -8.30 18.51
C SER A 59 24.85 -7.09 17.84
N LYS A 60 25.85 -7.33 16.97
CA LYS A 60 26.55 -6.29 16.22
C LYS A 60 25.69 -5.75 15.07
N ALA A 61 24.89 -6.58 14.42
CA ALA A 61 23.89 -6.14 13.43
C ALA A 61 22.85 -5.25 14.10
N MET A 62 22.37 -5.63 15.28
CA MET A 62 21.44 -4.84 16.08
C MET A 62 22.07 -3.52 16.56
N GLU A 63 23.34 -3.52 16.96
CA GLU A 63 24.08 -2.31 17.32
C GLU A 63 24.25 -1.37 16.11
N ILE A 64 24.62 -1.91 14.94
CA ILE A 64 24.72 -1.15 13.69
C ILE A 64 23.36 -0.53 13.33
N LEU A 65 22.28 -1.30 13.40
CA LEU A 65 20.92 -0.84 13.11
C LEU A 65 20.42 0.21 14.13
N THR A 66 20.63 -0.01 15.41
CA THR A 66 20.22 0.95 16.46
C THR A 66 21.03 2.26 16.37
N ASN A 67 22.31 2.20 16.01
CA ASN A 67 23.12 3.40 15.76
C ASN A 67 22.77 4.08 14.42
N ALA A 68 22.36 3.31 13.42
CA ALA A 68 21.90 3.82 12.12
C ALA A 68 20.56 4.56 12.22
N SER A 69 19.69 4.19 13.18
CA SER A 69 18.48 4.96 13.49
C SER A 69 18.77 6.43 13.84
N ARG A 70 20.00 6.72 14.30
CA ARG A 70 20.46 8.06 14.71
C ARG A 70 21.33 8.78 13.67
N THR A 71 21.70 8.14 12.55
CA THR A 71 22.70 8.68 11.61
C THR A 71 22.29 8.63 10.14
N ARG A 72 22.88 9.53 9.34
CA ARG A 72 22.63 9.77 7.90
C ARG A 72 22.99 8.57 6.97
N THR A 73 23.48 7.46 7.50
CA THR A 73 24.07 6.31 6.76
C THR A 73 23.23 5.03 6.86
N SER A 74 21.91 5.16 6.97
CA SER A 74 20.99 4.03 7.13
C SER A 74 21.04 3.01 6.00
N ASN A 75 21.23 3.44 4.74
CA ASN A 75 21.30 2.48 3.63
C ASN A 75 22.54 1.60 3.74
N ASN A 76 23.70 2.20 4.01
CA ASN A 76 24.96 1.47 4.19
C ASN A 76 24.86 0.47 5.34
N ALA A 77 24.24 0.86 6.46
CA ALA A 77 24.02 -0.03 7.59
C ALA A 77 23.14 -1.23 7.23
N VAL A 78 22.05 -1.04 6.48
CA VAL A 78 21.18 -2.14 6.03
C VAL A 78 21.91 -3.02 5.00
N LEU A 79 22.69 -2.43 4.09
CA LEU A 79 23.50 -3.15 3.11
C LEU A 79 24.64 -3.96 3.76
N GLU A 80 25.26 -3.46 4.84
CA GLU A 80 26.25 -4.19 5.63
C GLU A 80 25.63 -5.41 6.32
N VAL A 81 24.41 -5.25 6.87
CA VAL A 81 23.64 -6.38 7.42
C VAL A 81 23.28 -7.38 6.32
N LEU A 82 22.86 -6.91 5.15
CA LEU A 82 22.55 -7.75 4.00
C LEU A 82 23.77 -8.56 3.54
N ALA A 83 24.91 -7.91 3.37
CA ALA A 83 26.16 -8.57 2.99
C ALA A 83 26.58 -9.62 4.03
N SER A 84 26.44 -9.30 5.32
CA SER A 84 26.71 -10.25 6.41
C SER A 84 25.78 -11.46 6.33
N LEU A 85 24.48 -11.25 6.10
CA LEU A 85 23.50 -12.32 5.93
C LEU A 85 23.78 -13.17 4.68
N ILE A 86 24.33 -12.61 3.62
CA ILE A 86 24.70 -13.36 2.41
C ILE A 86 25.93 -14.23 2.67
N ILE A 87 26.99 -13.64 3.22
CA ILE A 87 28.30 -14.28 3.41
C ILE A 87 28.23 -15.41 4.45
N HIS A 88 27.40 -15.25 5.49
CA HIS A 88 27.32 -16.23 6.59
C HIS A 88 26.25 -17.29 6.35
N ARG A 89 26.64 -18.57 6.40
CA ARG A 89 25.76 -19.73 6.10
C ARG A 89 24.74 -20.02 7.21
N ASP A 90 25.14 -19.85 8.47
CA ASP A 90 24.24 -19.95 9.63
C ASP A 90 23.66 -18.55 9.93
N PRO A 91 22.34 -18.38 10.07
CA PRO A 91 21.75 -17.12 10.47
C PRO A 91 22.10 -16.85 11.94
N LEU A 92 23.21 -16.14 12.14
CA LEU A 92 23.61 -15.46 13.36
C LEU A 92 23.66 -16.39 14.60
N ARG A 93 24.74 -17.15 14.75
CA ARG A 93 25.04 -17.74 16.06
C ARG A 93 25.39 -16.62 17.04
N PRO A 94 24.72 -16.48 18.20
CA PRO A 94 25.22 -15.65 19.28
C PRO A 94 26.56 -16.22 19.75
N ASN A 95 27.49 -15.33 20.07
CA ASN A 95 28.88 -15.62 20.43
C ASN A 95 29.06 -16.94 21.21
N LEU A 96 29.93 -17.82 20.69
CA LEU A 96 30.30 -19.14 21.20
C LEU A 96 31.00 -19.13 22.58
N ALA A 97 30.91 -18.06 23.37
CA ALA A 97 31.58 -17.94 24.66
C ALA A 97 30.82 -18.60 25.82
N THR A 98 29.51 -18.82 25.70
CA THR A 98 28.69 -19.40 26.78
C THR A 98 27.88 -20.57 26.25
N GLY A 99 28.42 -21.77 26.44
CA GLY A 99 27.76 -23.02 26.10
C GLY A 99 26.47 -23.20 26.90
N ARG A 100 25.34 -22.81 26.30
CA ARG A 100 23.94 -23.25 26.47
C ARG A 100 23.05 -22.08 26.04
N PHE A 101 22.75 -21.99 24.75
CA PHE A 101 21.62 -21.18 24.27
C PHE A 101 20.59 -22.13 23.67
N GLU A 102 19.36 -22.03 24.17
CA GLU A 102 18.24 -22.84 23.70
C GLU A 102 17.78 -22.33 22.32
N VAL A 103 17.27 -23.22 21.45
CA VAL A 103 16.73 -22.88 20.11
C VAL A 103 15.74 -21.69 20.16
N LYS A 104 15.05 -21.51 21.29
CA LYS A 104 14.12 -20.40 21.53
C LYS A 104 14.77 -19.02 21.57
N GLU A 105 15.98 -18.90 22.12
CA GLU A 105 16.67 -17.60 22.24
C GLU A 105 17.16 -17.10 20.87
N ASN A 106 17.58 -18.00 19.98
CA ASN A 106 17.91 -17.64 18.59
C ASN A 106 16.71 -17.12 17.80
N ILE A 107 15.53 -17.71 17.98
CA ILE A 107 14.31 -17.29 17.30
C ILE A 107 13.88 -15.89 17.78
N LEU A 108 14.04 -15.60 19.07
CA LEU A 108 13.74 -14.27 19.64
C LEU A 108 14.67 -13.19 19.07
N VAL A 109 15.98 -13.44 19.05
CA VAL A 109 16.97 -12.48 18.50
C VAL A 109 16.73 -12.21 17.01
N GLN A 110 16.34 -13.23 16.23
CA GLN A 110 16.01 -13.07 14.82
C GLN A 110 14.69 -12.32 14.60
N ARG A 111 13.70 -12.52 15.49
CA ARG A 111 12.45 -11.74 15.49
C ARG A 111 12.68 -10.27 15.82
N ASP A 112 13.53 -10.00 16.82
CA ASP A 112 13.93 -8.65 17.19
C ASP A 112 14.68 -7.97 16.03
N LEU A 113 15.56 -8.70 15.35
CA LEU A 113 16.26 -8.20 14.16
C LEU A 113 15.29 -7.89 13.02
N ALA A 114 14.32 -8.77 12.74
CA ALA A 114 13.30 -8.52 11.74
C ALA A 114 12.46 -7.28 12.08
N GLN A 115 12.13 -7.07 13.36
CA GLN A 115 11.40 -5.89 13.82
C GLN A 115 12.24 -4.61 13.69
N ALA A 116 13.53 -4.66 14.03
CA ALA A 116 14.45 -3.53 13.85
C ALA A 116 14.66 -3.18 12.37
N LEU A 117 14.79 -4.19 11.50
CA LEU A 117 14.86 -3.99 10.05
C LEU A 117 13.57 -3.35 9.51
N THR A 118 12.41 -3.77 10.02
CA THR A 118 11.11 -3.18 9.67
C THR A 118 11.06 -1.71 10.07
N SER A 119 11.42 -1.38 11.32
CA SER A 119 11.32 0.00 11.82
C SER A 119 12.28 0.96 11.12
N ILE A 120 13.48 0.49 10.77
CA ILE A 120 14.50 1.33 10.12
C ILE A 120 14.27 1.44 8.61
N SER A 121 13.81 0.38 7.96
CA SER A 121 13.77 0.32 6.50
C SER A 121 12.39 0.56 5.90
N LEU A 122 11.31 0.17 6.62
CA LEU A 122 9.95 0.16 6.08
C LEU A 122 9.04 1.21 6.72
N CYS A 123 9.26 1.54 8.00
CA CYS A 123 8.46 2.52 8.76
C CYS A 123 8.94 3.98 8.64
N ARG A 124 9.94 4.29 7.79
CA ARG A 124 10.46 5.66 7.69
C ARG A 124 9.47 6.60 6.98
N THR A 125 9.32 7.79 7.55
CA THR A 125 8.44 8.90 7.15
C THR A 125 9.23 10.20 6.96
N GLU A 126 10.55 10.11 6.77
CA GLU A 126 11.36 11.32 6.59
C GLU A 126 11.25 11.78 5.13
N SER A 127 10.91 13.05 4.93
CA SER A 127 10.74 13.77 3.64
C SER A 127 11.99 13.87 2.75
N ARG A 128 12.94 12.94 2.90
CA ARG A 128 14.20 12.89 2.16
C ARG A 128 14.06 12.04 0.92
N GLY A 129 13.91 12.72 -0.21
CA GLY A 129 14.20 12.19 -1.56
C GLY A 129 13.72 10.75 -1.77
N GLN A 130 12.48 10.59 -2.24
CA GLN A 130 11.78 9.32 -2.48
C GLN A 130 12.63 8.14 -3.01
N GLN A 131 13.68 8.43 -3.79
CA GLN A 131 14.64 7.43 -4.28
C GLN A 131 15.50 6.79 -3.18
N SER A 132 15.99 7.54 -2.17
CA SER A 132 16.81 6.95 -1.12
C SER A 132 16.00 6.01 -0.23
N ASP A 133 14.75 6.34 0.06
CA ASP A 133 13.88 5.50 0.89
C ASP A 133 13.50 4.21 0.16
N ALA A 134 13.26 4.30 -1.15
CA ALA A 134 12.99 3.12 -1.99
C ALA A 134 14.18 2.13 -1.99
N LEU A 135 15.42 2.62 -2.06
CA LEU A 135 16.62 1.78 -2.03
C LEU A 135 16.86 1.14 -0.66
N ILE A 136 16.61 1.88 0.43
CA ILE A 136 16.71 1.37 1.81
C ILE A 136 15.65 0.27 2.03
N ALA A 137 14.41 0.50 1.61
CA ALA A 137 13.34 -0.47 1.73
C ALA A 137 13.63 -1.75 0.94
N GLU A 138 14.19 -1.63 -0.27
CA GLU A 138 14.64 -2.77 -1.07
C GLU A 138 15.67 -3.62 -0.32
N ALA A 139 16.70 -2.99 0.24
CA ALA A 139 17.72 -3.69 1.02
C ALA A 139 17.13 -4.33 2.29
N GLY A 140 16.20 -3.65 2.96
CA GLY A 140 15.48 -4.18 4.12
C GLY A 140 14.62 -5.40 3.79
N LEU A 141 13.89 -5.38 2.68
CA LEU A 141 13.09 -6.51 2.20
C LEU A 141 13.98 -7.69 1.79
N ALA A 142 15.13 -7.44 1.17
CA ALA A 142 16.11 -8.48 0.84
C ALA A 142 16.64 -9.17 2.12
N CYS A 143 16.94 -8.39 3.17
CA CYS A 143 17.31 -8.94 4.48
C CYS A 143 16.19 -9.82 5.07
N LEU A 144 14.93 -9.35 5.04
CA LEU A 144 13.79 -10.12 5.55
C LEU A 144 13.58 -11.43 4.78
N ALA A 145 13.69 -11.40 3.45
CA ALA A 145 13.58 -12.59 2.62
C ALA A 145 14.67 -13.62 2.95
N LEU A 146 15.92 -13.17 3.11
CA LEU A 146 17.04 -14.02 3.51
C LEU A 146 16.86 -14.63 4.90
N LEU A 147 16.38 -13.84 5.87
CA LEU A 147 16.10 -14.32 7.22
C LEU A 147 15.01 -15.40 7.20
N LEU A 148 13.93 -15.20 6.45
CA LEU A 148 12.87 -16.20 6.30
C LEU A 148 13.36 -17.50 5.65
N TYR A 149 14.24 -17.38 4.65
CA TYR A 149 14.80 -18.54 3.97
C TYR A 149 15.74 -19.35 4.87
N LYS A 150 16.65 -18.66 5.59
CA LYS A 150 17.67 -19.31 6.43
C LYS A 150 17.15 -19.80 7.77
N SER A 151 16.13 -19.15 8.32
CA SER A 151 15.61 -19.43 9.66
C SER A 151 14.20 -19.99 9.61
N GLN A 152 14.03 -21.24 9.17
CA GLN A 152 12.73 -21.91 9.34
C GLN A 152 12.64 -22.57 10.73
N PRO A 153 11.53 -22.38 11.50
CA PRO A 153 10.30 -21.66 11.20
C PRO A 153 10.23 -20.25 11.84
N LEU A 154 10.72 -19.21 11.17
CA LEU A 154 10.53 -17.81 11.58
C LEU A 154 9.15 -17.32 11.10
N THR A 155 8.37 -16.78 12.03
CA THR A 155 7.09 -16.11 11.76
C THR A 155 7.26 -14.62 12.01
N LEU A 156 6.95 -13.80 10.99
CA LEU A 156 7.01 -12.34 11.09
C LEU A 156 5.82 -11.82 11.90
N THR A 157 6.01 -10.65 12.51
CA THR A 157 4.91 -9.97 13.21
C THR A 157 3.88 -9.42 12.23
N ASN A 158 2.61 -9.31 12.66
CA ASN A 158 1.55 -8.72 11.84
C ASN A 158 1.92 -7.30 11.38
N LEU A 159 2.52 -6.49 12.26
CA LEU A 159 2.99 -5.15 11.91
C LEU A 159 4.05 -5.18 10.81
N THR A 160 5.04 -6.08 10.89
CA THR A 160 6.02 -6.26 9.81
C THR A 160 5.34 -6.61 8.48
N LEU A 161 4.38 -7.53 8.50
CA LEU A 161 3.65 -7.92 7.28
C LEU A 161 2.85 -6.77 6.67
N ILE A 162 2.21 -5.94 7.51
CA ILE A 162 1.49 -4.73 7.05
C ILE A 162 2.44 -3.75 6.36
N HIS A 163 3.62 -3.52 6.92
CA HIS A 163 4.61 -2.65 6.30
C HIS A 163 5.16 -3.25 4.99
N VAL A 164 5.32 -4.57 4.90
CA VAL A 164 5.71 -5.24 3.66
C VAL A 164 4.65 -5.03 2.57
N ILE A 165 3.35 -5.04 2.91
CA ILE A 165 2.26 -4.79 1.94
C ILE A 165 2.39 -3.42 1.27
N ALA A 166 2.83 -2.40 2.00
CA ALA A 166 2.99 -1.04 1.46
C ALA A 166 4.00 -0.95 0.29
N TYR A 167 4.86 -1.96 0.12
CA TYR A 167 5.86 -2.05 -0.94
C TYR A 167 5.49 -3.05 -2.05
N THR A 168 4.25 -3.55 -2.10
CA THR A 168 3.83 -4.54 -3.12
C THR A 168 3.55 -3.92 -4.49
N ASP A 169 3.28 -2.62 -4.56
CA ASP A 169 2.93 -1.94 -5.81
C ASP A 169 4.12 -1.13 -6.37
N PRO A 170 4.69 -1.54 -7.53
CA PRO A 170 5.84 -0.88 -8.14
C PRO A 170 5.51 0.50 -8.74
N SER A 171 4.24 0.88 -8.79
CA SER A 171 3.80 2.21 -9.26
C SER A 171 4.14 3.32 -8.27
N ASN A 172 4.40 2.97 -7.00
CA ASN A 172 4.63 3.94 -5.94
C ASN A 172 6.06 4.50 -6.00
N CYS A 173 6.20 5.79 -5.73
CA CYS A 173 7.49 6.47 -5.76
C CYS A 173 8.49 5.98 -4.69
N TRP A 174 8.01 5.35 -3.62
CA TRP A 174 8.83 4.76 -2.55
C TRP A 174 9.13 3.27 -2.76
N THR A 175 8.74 2.68 -3.90
CA THR A 175 8.91 1.24 -4.15
C THR A 175 9.70 1.01 -5.44
N THR A 176 10.73 0.18 -5.39
CA THR A 176 11.44 -0.28 -6.59
C THR A 176 10.80 -1.57 -7.13
N ARG A 177 10.98 -1.84 -8.42
CA ARG A 177 10.48 -3.11 -9.01
C ARG A 177 11.01 -4.36 -8.29
N PRO A 178 12.30 -4.45 -7.90
CA PRO A 178 12.77 -5.58 -7.12
C PRO A 178 12.19 -5.64 -5.70
N ALA A 179 12.00 -4.50 -5.04
CA ALA A 179 11.33 -4.44 -3.73
C ALA A 179 9.91 -5.02 -3.80
N ALA A 180 9.14 -4.68 -4.84
CA ALA A 180 7.79 -5.21 -5.03
C ALA A 180 7.76 -6.74 -5.15
N LEU A 181 8.67 -7.32 -5.94
CA LEU A 181 8.78 -8.77 -6.10
C LEU A 181 9.17 -9.46 -4.78
N LEU A 182 10.09 -8.87 -4.02
CA LEU A 182 10.49 -9.40 -2.71
C LEU A 182 9.33 -9.32 -1.69
N ALA A 183 8.60 -8.21 -1.68
CA ALA A 183 7.44 -8.02 -0.80
C ALA A 183 6.34 -9.04 -1.09
N GLU A 184 5.96 -9.23 -2.36
CA GLU A 184 4.98 -10.26 -2.75
C GLU A 184 5.42 -11.66 -2.34
N HIS A 185 6.72 -11.96 -2.50
CA HIS A 185 7.25 -13.25 -2.13
C HIS A 185 7.22 -13.51 -0.61
N ILE A 186 7.61 -12.52 0.20
CA ILE A 186 7.54 -12.59 1.67
C ILE A 186 6.10 -12.85 2.12
N LEU A 187 5.13 -12.15 1.52
CA LEU A 187 3.71 -12.34 1.84
C LEU A 187 3.22 -13.74 1.45
N TYR A 188 3.65 -14.27 0.30
CA TYR A 188 3.31 -15.63 -0.11
C TYR A 188 3.84 -16.69 0.87
N LEU A 189 5.05 -16.51 1.42
CA LEU A 189 5.63 -17.45 2.38
C LEU A 189 4.97 -17.39 3.77
N GLN A 190 4.52 -16.22 4.19
CA GLN A 190 4.03 -15.99 5.56
C GLN A 190 2.52 -16.09 5.69
N ILE A 191 1.76 -15.79 4.63
CA ILE A 191 0.30 -15.76 4.66
C ILE A 191 -0.26 -16.95 3.90
N SER A 192 -0.77 -17.93 4.64
CA SER A 192 -1.56 -19.03 4.07
C SER A 192 -2.88 -18.49 3.52
N THR A 193 -3.35 -19.07 2.41
CA THR A 193 -4.62 -18.67 1.77
C THR A 193 -5.83 -18.74 2.71
N LYS A 194 -5.76 -19.58 3.75
CA LYS A 194 -6.82 -19.72 4.76
C LYS A 194 -6.83 -18.63 5.84
N ASP A 195 -5.71 -17.93 6.06
CA ASP A 195 -5.53 -16.94 7.13
C ASP A 195 -5.66 -15.49 6.63
N ILE A 196 -5.75 -15.29 5.31
CA ILE A 196 -5.99 -13.96 4.69
C ILE A 196 -7.20 -13.23 5.32
N PRO A 197 -8.37 -13.87 5.54
CA PRO A 197 -9.53 -13.18 6.08
C PRO A 197 -9.37 -12.75 7.54
N SER A 198 -8.70 -13.53 8.38
CA SER A 198 -8.47 -13.15 9.79
C SER A 198 -7.43 -12.04 9.90
N PHE A 199 -6.37 -12.11 9.09
CA PHE A 199 -5.35 -11.07 8.98
C PHE A 199 -5.92 -9.75 8.46
N THR A 200 -6.80 -9.80 7.46
CA THR A 200 -7.39 -8.60 6.85
C THR A 200 -8.35 -7.86 7.81
N THR A 201 -9.23 -8.56 8.53
CA THR A 201 -10.17 -7.89 9.48
C THR A 201 -9.42 -7.44 10.72
N GLY A 202 -8.66 -8.34 11.35
CA GLY A 202 -8.00 -8.05 12.63
C GLY A 202 -6.85 -7.08 12.44
N ALA A 203 -5.76 -7.55 11.84
CA ALA A 203 -4.50 -6.82 11.81
C ALA A 203 -4.56 -5.57 10.91
N ILE A 204 -5.18 -5.65 9.73
CA ILE A 204 -5.22 -4.51 8.81
C ILE A 204 -6.33 -3.53 9.20
N LEU A 205 -7.59 -3.96 9.18
CA LEU A 205 -8.70 -3.02 9.28
C LEU A 205 -8.96 -2.54 10.71
N ILE A 206 -8.88 -3.42 11.70
CA ILE A 206 -9.16 -3.07 13.10
C ILE A 206 -7.93 -2.49 13.78
N ASP A 207 -6.77 -3.13 13.64
CA ASP A 207 -5.58 -2.78 14.42
C ASP A 207 -4.73 -1.67 13.78
N PHE A 208 -4.77 -1.51 12.46
CA PHE A 208 -3.95 -0.53 11.74
C PHE A 208 -4.78 0.63 11.18
N ILE A 209 -5.74 0.35 10.29
CA ILE A 209 -6.46 1.40 9.56
C ILE A 209 -7.40 2.22 10.47
N ARG A 210 -8.08 1.57 11.44
CA ARG A 210 -9.02 2.27 12.32
C ARG A 210 -8.32 3.26 13.28
N PRO A 211 -7.17 2.92 13.90
CA PRO A 211 -6.40 3.89 14.69
C PRO A 211 -5.78 5.03 13.86
N GLU A 212 -5.25 4.71 12.67
CA GLU A 212 -4.64 5.68 11.74
C GLU A 212 -5.66 6.68 11.17
N LEU A 213 -6.94 6.30 11.13
CA LEU A 213 -8.04 7.14 10.63
C LEU A 213 -9.09 7.39 11.72
N PRO A 214 -8.79 8.20 12.76
CA PRO A 214 -9.75 8.50 13.80
C PRO A 214 -10.98 9.20 13.20
N LEU A 215 -12.17 8.70 13.55
CA LEU A 215 -13.46 9.27 13.17
C LEU A 215 -13.53 10.72 13.68
N SER A 216 -13.42 11.68 12.78
CA SER A 216 -13.68 13.09 13.07
C SER A 216 -15.20 13.28 13.21
N HIS A 217 -15.75 13.02 14.39
CA HIS A 217 -17.09 13.48 14.72
C HIS A 217 -17.02 14.96 15.11
N SER A 218 -17.51 15.82 14.22
CA SER A 218 -17.98 17.15 14.60
C SER A 218 -19.35 17.37 13.96
N TYR A 219 -20.37 16.80 14.60
CA TYR A 219 -21.73 17.33 14.53
C TYR A 219 -21.98 18.15 15.80
N ALA A 220 -22.00 19.46 15.61
CA ALA A 220 -22.57 20.53 16.43
C ALA A 220 -23.10 20.21 17.85
N THR A 221 -22.49 20.85 18.83
CA THR A 221 -23.17 21.43 20.01
C THR A 221 -22.76 22.90 20.09
N PRO A 222 -23.69 23.88 20.11
CA PRO A 222 -23.33 25.26 20.36
C PRO A 222 -23.45 25.53 21.85
N ALA A 223 -22.33 25.70 22.56
CA ALA A 223 -22.16 26.67 23.66
C ALA A 223 -20.92 26.36 24.49
N SER A 224 -20.19 27.46 24.76
CA SER A 224 -19.24 27.68 25.85
C SER A 224 -17.79 27.24 25.63
N ASP A 225 -17.01 28.21 25.15
CA ASP A 225 -15.66 28.55 25.62
C ASP A 225 -14.77 27.40 26.06
N GLN A 226 -14.04 26.82 25.09
CA GLN A 226 -12.63 26.45 25.27
C GLN A 226 -11.87 26.77 23.97
N THR A 227 -11.28 27.97 23.99
CA THR A 227 -9.90 28.25 23.59
C THR A 227 -9.32 27.36 22.48
N GLU A 228 -9.20 27.96 21.29
CA GLU A 228 -8.30 27.58 20.20
C GLU A 228 -8.57 26.22 19.55
N LEU A 229 -9.43 26.29 18.52
CA LEU A 229 -9.42 25.39 17.37
C LEU A 229 -7.98 24.98 17.01
N SER A 230 -7.62 23.75 17.35
CA SER A 230 -6.51 23.02 16.73
C SER A 230 -6.82 22.82 15.25
N LEU A 231 -6.61 23.88 14.48
CA LEU A 231 -6.64 23.93 13.01
C LEU A 231 -5.40 23.30 12.36
N LEU A 232 -4.62 22.51 13.10
CA LEU A 232 -3.34 21.95 12.68
C LEU A 232 -3.10 20.59 13.33
N THR A 233 -3.75 19.53 12.86
CA THR A 233 -3.05 18.24 12.79
C THR A 233 -2.36 18.26 11.43
N LEU A 234 -1.08 18.60 11.46
CA LEU A 234 -0.16 18.53 10.34
C LEU A 234 -0.31 17.18 9.64
N ASP A 235 -0.92 17.24 8.46
CA ASP A 235 -0.63 16.49 7.24
C ASP A 235 0.37 15.31 7.35
N ASP A 236 -0.08 14.15 7.85
CA ASP A 236 0.57 12.85 7.59
C ASP A 236 0.16 12.34 6.20
N THR A 237 0.55 13.06 5.14
CA THR A 237 0.28 12.68 3.74
C THR A 237 0.90 11.34 3.38
N GLU A 238 2.13 11.10 3.84
CA GLU A 238 2.87 9.85 3.57
C GLU A 238 2.19 8.62 4.21
N ASP A 239 1.64 8.77 5.41
CA ASP A 239 0.96 7.66 6.09
C ASP A 239 -0.38 7.36 5.42
N HIS A 240 -1.08 8.37 4.90
CA HIS A 240 -2.28 8.15 4.09
C HIS A 240 -1.97 7.46 2.75
N GLU A 241 -0.83 7.77 2.11
CA GLU A 241 -0.40 7.13 0.87
C GLU A 241 -0.07 5.64 1.05
N LYS A 242 0.59 5.26 2.16
CA LYS A 242 0.82 3.85 2.50
C LYS A 242 -0.48 3.16 2.92
N THR A 243 -1.31 3.85 3.71
CA THR A 243 -2.60 3.32 4.18
C THR A 243 -3.53 2.98 3.01
N ILE A 244 -3.60 3.82 1.97
CA ILE A 244 -4.44 3.51 0.81
C ILE A 244 -3.93 2.29 0.02
N VAL A 245 -2.61 2.10 -0.08
CA VAL A 245 -2.03 0.91 -0.73
C VAL A 245 -2.38 -0.35 0.06
N ILE A 246 -2.24 -0.30 1.38
CA ILE A 246 -2.61 -1.42 2.27
C ILE A 246 -4.12 -1.73 2.15
N LEU A 247 -4.96 -0.70 2.12
CA LEU A 247 -6.41 -0.86 1.96
C LEU A 247 -6.78 -1.44 0.59
N LYS A 248 -6.13 -0.98 -0.49
CA LYS A 248 -6.33 -1.50 -1.85
C LYS A 248 -5.95 -2.99 -1.92
N TRP A 249 -4.81 -3.36 -1.34
CA TRP A 249 -4.39 -4.76 -1.23
C TRP A 249 -5.40 -5.61 -0.44
N ALA A 250 -5.90 -5.10 0.69
CA ALA A 250 -6.91 -5.78 1.50
C ALA A 250 -8.20 -6.05 0.71
N ILE A 251 -8.67 -5.06 -0.07
CA ILE A 251 -9.84 -5.22 -0.94
C ILE A 251 -9.54 -6.23 -2.06
N GLU A 252 -8.34 -6.20 -2.64
CA GLU A 252 -7.92 -7.12 -3.72
C GLU A 252 -7.84 -8.58 -3.25
N LYS A 253 -7.42 -8.84 -2.00
CA LYS A 253 -7.36 -10.21 -1.47
C LYS A 253 -8.67 -10.69 -0.85
N ALA A 254 -9.56 -9.79 -0.45
CA ALA A 254 -10.84 -10.17 0.13
C ALA A 254 -11.81 -10.79 -0.89
N GLU A 255 -12.51 -11.86 -0.50
CA GLU A 255 -13.59 -12.46 -1.28
C GLU A 255 -14.89 -11.65 -1.17
N GLU A 256 -15.78 -11.79 -2.15
CA GLU A 256 -17.08 -11.11 -2.18
C GLU A 256 -17.92 -11.37 -0.92
N VAL A 257 -18.01 -12.64 -0.48
CA VAL A 257 -18.76 -13.03 0.73
C VAL A 257 -18.18 -12.36 1.98
N TYR A 258 -16.87 -12.20 2.02
CA TYR A 258 -16.19 -11.59 3.15
C TYR A 258 -16.39 -10.08 3.18
N ILE A 259 -16.27 -9.40 2.04
CA ILE A 259 -16.58 -7.97 1.91
C ILE A 259 -18.03 -7.71 2.32
N ALA A 260 -18.97 -8.57 1.90
CA ALA A 260 -20.38 -8.44 2.25
C ALA A 260 -20.65 -8.51 3.76
N ARG A 261 -19.83 -9.24 4.52
CA ARG A 261 -19.97 -9.39 5.99
C ARG A 261 -19.26 -8.27 6.75
N HIS A 262 -18.07 -7.87 6.28
CA HIS A 262 -17.19 -6.94 6.99
C HIS A 262 -17.09 -5.55 6.33
N TRP A 263 -18.03 -5.20 5.46
CA TRP A 263 -18.04 -3.93 4.71
C TRP A 263 -17.85 -2.70 5.61
N HIS A 264 -18.40 -2.72 6.82
CA HIS A 264 -18.36 -1.61 7.78
C HIS A 264 -16.95 -1.27 8.27
N HIS A 265 -15.98 -2.17 8.09
CA HIS A 265 -14.57 -1.89 8.36
C HIS A 265 -13.85 -1.24 7.18
N PHE A 266 -14.29 -1.48 5.94
CA PHE A 266 -13.71 -0.88 4.74
C PHE A 266 -14.27 0.53 4.48
N THR A 267 -15.59 0.70 4.63
CA THR A 267 -16.28 1.92 4.21
C THR A 267 -15.73 3.18 4.88
N PRO A 268 -15.57 3.27 6.22
CA PRO A 268 -15.07 4.50 6.85
C PRO A 268 -13.68 4.92 6.34
N ALA A 269 -12.79 3.95 6.15
CA ALA A 269 -11.44 4.20 5.64
C ALA A 269 -11.47 4.71 4.19
N LEU A 270 -12.27 4.08 3.33
CA LEU A 270 -12.44 4.50 1.94
C LEU A 270 -12.98 5.93 1.83
N LEU A 271 -13.99 6.27 2.64
CA LEU A 271 -14.59 7.60 2.64
C LEU A 271 -13.58 8.65 3.11
N ARG A 272 -12.88 8.37 4.22
CA ARG A 272 -11.90 9.30 4.79
C ARG A 272 -10.77 9.61 3.82
N LEU A 273 -10.21 8.59 3.17
CA LEU A 273 -9.14 8.76 2.20
C LEU A 273 -9.62 9.46 0.91
N ALA A 274 -10.87 9.20 0.48
CA ALA A 274 -11.48 9.93 -0.64
C ALA A 274 -11.73 11.41 -0.31
N GLU A 275 -11.87 11.76 0.96
CA GLU A 275 -11.99 13.14 1.43
C GLU A 275 -10.64 13.83 1.69
N SER A 276 -9.50 13.15 1.46
CA SER A 276 -8.16 13.71 1.67
C SER A 276 -7.91 15.00 0.87
N ARG A 277 -7.17 15.95 1.44
CA ARG A 277 -6.77 17.18 0.74
C ARG A 277 -5.77 16.92 -0.39
N ASP A 278 -5.01 15.83 -0.26
CA ASP A 278 -4.07 15.40 -1.28
C ASP A 278 -4.80 14.75 -2.47
N THR A 279 -4.55 15.29 -3.66
CA THR A 279 -5.14 14.82 -4.92
C THR A 279 -4.66 13.42 -5.28
N THR A 280 -3.43 13.03 -4.91
CA THR A 280 -2.88 11.70 -5.19
C THR A 280 -3.58 10.64 -4.34
N VAL A 281 -3.70 10.88 -3.04
CA VAL A 281 -4.40 10.01 -2.08
C VAL A 281 -5.86 9.88 -2.47
N ARG A 282 -6.52 11.01 -2.78
CA ARG A 282 -7.92 11.03 -3.21
C ARG A 282 -8.13 10.23 -4.49
N LEU A 283 -7.24 10.36 -5.48
CA LEU A 283 -7.28 9.59 -6.72
C LEU A 283 -7.19 8.07 -6.44
N LYS A 284 -6.19 7.65 -5.66
CA LYS A 284 -6.00 6.25 -5.25
C LYS A 284 -7.20 5.72 -4.45
N ALA A 285 -7.81 6.56 -3.61
CA ALA A 285 -9.01 6.22 -2.85
C ALA A 285 -10.23 5.99 -3.75
N LEU A 286 -10.44 6.82 -4.78
CA LEU A 286 -11.50 6.60 -5.76
C LEU A 286 -11.29 5.30 -6.55
N GLU A 287 -10.05 4.97 -6.92
CA GLU A 287 -9.74 3.66 -7.53
C GLU A 287 -10.06 2.50 -6.60
N ALA A 288 -9.72 2.61 -5.30
CA ALA A 288 -10.05 1.62 -4.30
C ALA A 288 -11.57 1.49 -4.10
N ILE A 289 -12.33 2.59 -4.17
CA ILE A 289 -13.79 2.57 -4.18
C ILE A 289 -14.31 1.81 -5.40
N ILE A 290 -13.76 2.02 -6.59
CA ILE A 290 -14.14 1.26 -7.80
C ILE A 290 -13.87 -0.24 -7.59
N MET A 291 -12.72 -0.60 -7.02
CA MET A 291 -12.37 -2.00 -6.72
C MET A 291 -13.33 -2.61 -5.69
N PHE A 292 -13.64 -1.87 -4.62
CA PHE A 292 -14.59 -2.27 -3.60
C PHE A 292 -15.98 -2.48 -4.21
N LEU A 293 -16.44 -1.55 -5.03
CA LEU A 293 -17.73 -1.65 -5.72
C LEU A 293 -17.78 -2.90 -6.57
N LYS A 294 -16.75 -3.22 -7.35
CA LYS A 294 -16.70 -4.43 -8.19
C LYS A 294 -16.97 -5.70 -7.37
N LYS A 295 -16.35 -5.83 -6.20
CA LYS A 295 -16.46 -7.02 -5.34
C LYS A 295 -17.62 -7.02 -4.35
N CYS A 296 -18.14 -5.86 -3.98
CA CYS A 296 -19.24 -5.78 -3.01
C CYS A 296 -20.57 -6.16 -3.71
N PRO A 297 -21.37 -7.07 -3.12
CA PRO A 297 -22.67 -7.43 -3.67
C PRO A 297 -23.61 -6.23 -3.71
N SER A 298 -24.43 -6.14 -4.77
CA SER A 298 -25.44 -5.08 -4.90
C SER A 298 -26.45 -5.10 -3.76
N SER A 299 -26.82 -6.28 -3.27
CA SER A 299 -27.73 -6.45 -2.13
C SER A 299 -27.20 -5.73 -0.88
N THR A 300 -25.91 -5.89 -0.58
CA THR A 300 -25.27 -5.21 0.56
C THR A 300 -25.27 -3.70 0.36
N ILE A 301 -24.85 -3.20 -0.81
CA ILE A 301 -24.70 -1.76 -1.08
C ILE A 301 -26.02 -0.98 -0.87
N TYR A 302 -27.14 -1.53 -1.31
CA TYR A 302 -28.44 -0.86 -1.20
C TYR A 302 -29.14 -1.12 0.14
N ALA A 303 -29.02 -2.33 0.70
CA ALA A 303 -29.65 -2.65 1.98
C ALA A 303 -29.06 -1.85 3.16
N THR A 304 -27.78 -1.51 3.09
CA THR A 304 -27.06 -0.81 4.17
C THR A 304 -26.95 0.70 3.95
N GLY A 305 -27.41 1.22 2.80
CA GLY A 305 -27.31 2.64 2.46
C GLY A 305 -25.90 3.11 2.07
N ILE A 306 -24.93 2.20 1.90
CA ILE A 306 -23.57 2.54 1.44
C ILE A 306 -23.59 3.33 0.13
N SER A 307 -24.54 3.01 -0.77
CA SER A 307 -24.71 3.73 -2.05
C SER A 307 -24.82 5.24 -1.87
N TYR A 308 -25.66 5.69 -0.95
CA TYR A 308 -25.87 7.12 -0.70
C TYR A 308 -24.61 7.79 -0.12
N ILE A 309 -23.90 7.10 0.76
CA ILE A 309 -22.69 7.64 1.38
C ILE A 309 -21.58 7.78 0.33
N LEU A 310 -21.39 6.75 -0.50
CA LEU A 310 -20.42 6.81 -1.61
C LEU A 310 -20.78 7.89 -2.63
N GLU A 311 -22.05 8.07 -2.95
CA GLU A 311 -22.51 9.15 -3.83
C GLU A 311 -22.08 10.52 -3.29
N ASN A 312 -22.35 10.80 -2.01
CA ASN A 312 -21.99 12.08 -1.38
C ASN A 312 -20.49 12.31 -1.25
N THR A 313 -19.69 11.25 -1.23
CA THR A 313 -18.23 11.37 -1.20
C THR A 313 -17.62 11.51 -2.60
N ILE A 314 -18.18 10.84 -3.61
CA ILE A 314 -17.64 10.87 -4.97
C ILE A 314 -18.05 12.15 -5.72
N LEU A 315 -19.32 12.57 -5.63
CA LEU A 315 -19.84 13.70 -6.41
C LEU A 315 -19.06 15.02 -6.21
N PRO A 316 -18.68 15.42 -4.98
CA PRO A 316 -17.89 16.64 -4.78
C PRO A 316 -16.53 16.63 -5.50
N THR A 317 -15.96 15.45 -5.75
CA THR A 317 -14.68 15.31 -6.46
C THR A 317 -14.77 15.76 -7.91
N LEU A 318 -15.97 15.71 -8.52
CA LEU A 318 -16.19 16.20 -9.88
C LEU A 318 -16.07 17.73 -10.03
N LEU A 319 -16.08 18.45 -8.91
CA LEU A 319 -16.01 19.91 -8.86
C LEU A 319 -14.61 20.42 -8.47
N LEU A 320 -13.63 19.54 -8.32
CA LEU A 320 -12.23 19.90 -8.08
C LEU A 320 -11.56 20.34 -9.38
N LEU A 321 -11.78 21.61 -9.73
CA LEU A 321 -11.41 22.20 -11.02
C LEU A 321 -10.42 23.37 -10.84
N PRO A 322 -9.73 23.79 -11.91
CA PRO A 322 -8.91 25.00 -11.89
C PRO A 322 -9.74 26.26 -11.66
N PRO A 323 -9.16 27.32 -11.07
CA PRO A 323 -7.73 27.44 -10.72
C PRO A 323 -7.36 26.79 -9.37
N LEU A 324 -8.34 26.31 -8.59
CA LEU A 324 -8.10 25.77 -7.25
C LEU A 324 -7.34 24.44 -7.29
N THR A 325 -7.68 23.56 -8.24
CA THR A 325 -6.99 22.30 -8.50
C THR A 325 -6.26 22.39 -9.84
N PRO A 326 -4.97 22.00 -9.93
CA PRO A 326 -4.23 22.03 -11.21
C PRO A 326 -4.94 21.21 -12.31
N GLU A 327 -4.89 21.68 -13.56
CA GLU A 327 -5.62 21.05 -14.68
C GLU A 327 -5.34 19.55 -14.80
N ARG A 328 -4.07 19.15 -14.65
CA ARG A 328 -3.66 17.74 -14.73
C ARG A 328 -4.35 16.88 -13.67
N ASP A 329 -4.42 17.37 -12.44
CA ASP A 329 -4.99 16.66 -11.31
C ASP A 329 -6.52 16.61 -11.44
N SER A 330 -7.14 17.72 -11.84
CA SER A 330 -8.57 17.77 -12.16
C SER A 330 -8.94 16.76 -13.24
N VAL A 331 -8.16 16.65 -14.32
CA VAL A 331 -8.38 15.67 -15.39
C VAL A 331 -8.35 14.24 -14.86
N ALA A 332 -7.36 13.89 -14.03
CA ALA A 332 -7.25 12.56 -13.44
C ALA A 332 -8.43 12.26 -12.49
N LEU A 333 -8.78 13.21 -11.62
CA LEU A 333 -9.89 13.08 -10.67
C LEU A 333 -11.25 12.97 -11.38
N LEU A 334 -11.47 13.73 -12.46
CA LEU A 334 -12.69 13.65 -13.25
C LEU A 334 -12.83 12.27 -13.91
N ASP A 335 -11.79 11.75 -14.54
CA ASP A 335 -11.87 10.45 -15.23
C ASP A 335 -12.22 9.33 -14.22
N VAL A 336 -11.50 9.25 -13.10
CA VAL A 336 -11.76 8.22 -12.08
C VAL A 336 -13.08 8.48 -11.35
N GLY A 337 -13.44 9.73 -11.06
CA GLY A 337 -14.69 10.11 -10.40
C GLY A 337 -15.93 9.71 -11.21
N TYR A 338 -15.96 10.00 -12.51
CA TYR A 338 -17.06 9.56 -13.37
C TYR A 338 -17.10 8.05 -13.53
N GLN A 339 -15.93 7.38 -13.60
CA GLN A 339 -15.88 5.92 -13.60
C GLN A 339 -16.47 5.34 -12.30
N ALA A 340 -16.18 5.92 -11.14
CA ALA A 340 -16.75 5.49 -9.86
C ALA A 340 -18.27 5.64 -9.82
N ILE A 341 -18.81 6.77 -10.30
CA ILE A 341 -20.26 6.99 -10.41
C ILE A 341 -20.93 5.97 -11.34
N ILE A 342 -20.33 5.71 -12.51
CA ILE A 342 -20.88 4.74 -13.46
C ILE A 342 -20.88 3.33 -12.85
N ASN A 343 -19.81 2.94 -12.15
CA ASN A 343 -19.73 1.64 -11.47
C ASN A 343 -20.76 1.54 -10.33
N LEU A 344 -20.97 2.62 -9.57
CA LEU A 344 -21.99 2.68 -8.52
C LEU A 344 -23.40 2.56 -9.12
N ALA A 345 -23.70 3.28 -10.20
CA ALA A 345 -24.97 3.19 -10.91
C ALA A 345 -25.19 1.81 -11.54
N ALA A 346 -24.13 1.13 -11.97
CA ALA A 346 -24.18 -0.21 -12.54
C ALA A 346 -24.49 -1.30 -11.49
N LYS A 347 -24.29 -1.02 -10.20
CA LYS A 347 -24.65 -1.96 -9.11
C LYS A 347 -26.15 -2.08 -8.92
N SER A 348 -26.94 -1.12 -9.39
CA SER A 348 -28.41 -1.23 -9.36
C SER A 348 -28.87 -2.27 -10.36
N SER A 349 -29.58 -3.31 -9.88
CA SER A 349 -30.16 -4.35 -10.74
C SER A 349 -31.27 -3.81 -11.66
N ASP A 350 -32.00 -2.78 -11.23
CA ASP A 350 -33.04 -2.14 -12.02
C ASP A 350 -32.52 -0.88 -12.73
N ARG A 351 -32.47 -0.92 -14.06
CA ARG A 351 -32.12 0.24 -14.89
C ARG A 351 -33.10 1.40 -14.74
N ARG A 352 -34.34 1.13 -14.33
CA ARG A 352 -35.41 2.12 -14.08
C ARG A 352 -35.45 2.59 -12.63
N SER A 353 -34.56 2.09 -11.77
CA SER A 353 -34.43 2.53 -10.39
C SER A 353 -34.36 4.06 -10.33
N TYR A 354 -35.18 4.65 -9.46
CA TYR A 354 -35.20 6.09 -9.26
C TYR A 354 -33.85 6.59 -8.75
N SER A 355 -33.28 5.92 -7.74
CA SER A 355 -31.96 6.27 -7.17
C SER A 355 -30.84 6.20 -8.21
N ARG A 356 -30.81 5.16 -9.06
CA ARG A 356 -29.83 5.07 -10.15
C ARG A 356 -29.95 6.23 -11.12
N ARG A 357 -31.17 6.57 -11.52
CA ARG A 357 -31.43 7.67 -12.45
C ARG A 357 -31.03 9.01 -11.82
N GLN A 358 -31.42 9.22 -10.57
CA GLN A 358 -31.08 10.42 -9.81
C GLN A 358 -29.57 10.63 -9.76
N LEU A 359 -28.78 9.63 -9.35
CA LEU A 359 -27.32 9.70 -9.33
C LEU A 359 -26.73 10.12 -10.69
N LEU A 360 -27.17 9.49 -11.78
CA LEU A 360 -26.67 9.78 -13.13
C LEU A 360 -27.12 11.17 -13.61
N ASP A 361 -28.33 11.59 -13.26
CA ASP A 361 -28.83 12.93 -13.57
C ASP A 361 -28.08 14.03 -12.81
N THR A 362 -27.79 13.79 -11.52
CA THR A 362 -26.95 14.66 -10.69
C THR A 362 -25.56 14.76 -11.28
N ALA A 363 -24.95 13.65 -11.71
CA ALA A 363 -23.63 13.67 -12.35
C ALA A 363 -23.60 14.50 -13.64
N ILE A 364 -24.67 14.49 -14.45
CA ILE A 364 -24.77 15.36 -15.63
C ILE A 364 -24.97 16.82 -15.22
N ARG A 365 -25.93 17.11 -14.35
CA ARG A 365 -26.32 18.48 -14.02
C ARG A 365 -25.30 19.18 -13.15
N GLU A 366 -24.91 18.54 -12.06
CA GLU A 366 -24.01 19.10 -11.06
C GLU A 366 -22.54 18.80 -11.35
N GLY A 367 -22.23 17.69 -12.03
CA GLY A 367 -20.86 17.41 -12.48
C GLY A 367 -20.52 18.07 -13.80
N ILE A 368 -21.17 17.63 -14.88
CA ILE A 368 -20.77 18.02 -16.26
C ILE A 368 -21.13 19.47 -16.55
N MET A 369 -22.38 19.88 -16.37
CA MET A 369 -22.84 21.21 -16.80
C MET A 369 -22.19 22.32 -15.96
N ILE A 370 -22.16 22.16 -14.63
CA ILE A 370 -21.46 23.10 -13.74
C ILE A 370 -19.96 23.09 -14.04
N GLY A 371 -19.34 21.92 -14.20
CA GLY A 371 -17.91 21.82 -14.48
C GLY A 371 -17.50 22.47 -15.80
N TYR A 372 -18.30 22.30 -16.86
CA TYR A 372 -18.08 22.96 -18.15
C TYR A 372 -18.24 24.48 -18.04
N HIS A 373 -19.23 24.96 -17.28
CA HIS A 373 -19.43 26.39 -17.05
C HIS A 373 -18.28 27.02 -16.26
N HIS A 374 -17.73 26.29 -15.29
CA HIS A 374 -16.63 26.78 -14.45
C HIS A 374 -15.27 26.80 -15.17
N ALA A 375 -14.98 25.77 -15.97
CA ALA A 375 -13.67 25.58 -16.61
C ALA A 375 -13.73 25.48 -18.15
N PRO A 376 -14.43 26.40 -18.87
CA PRO A 376 -14.59 26.29 -20.33
C PRO A 376 -13.29 26.50 -21.11
N GLY A 377 -12.32 27.22 -20.52
CA GLY A 377 -11.01 27.50 -21.14
C GLY A 377 -10.02 26.33 -21.08
N TYR A 378 -10.30 25.28 -20.31
CA TYR A 378 -9.39 24.16 -20.09
C TYR A 378 -9.74 23.00 -21.02
N THR A 379 -9.09 22.95 -22.18
CA THR A 379 -9.43 22.01 -23.27
C THR A 379 -9.37 20.54 -22.86
N LEU A 380 -8.44 20.15 -21.98
CA LEU A 380 -8.33 18.77 -21.50
C LEU A 380 -9.51 18.39 -20.59
N ILE A 381 -9.92 19.32 -19.72
CA ILE A 381 -11.10 19.15 -18.86
C ILE A 381 -12.36 19.02 -19.72
N VAL A 382 -12.56 19.94 -20.66
CA VAL A 382 -13.72 19.90 -21.57
C VAL A 382 -13.77 18.57 -22.33
N LYS A 383 -12.63 18.08 -22.82
CA LYS A 383 -12.54 16.77 -23.47
C LYS A 383 -13.01 15.63 -22.56
N VAL A 384 -12.54 15.57 -21.31
CA VAL A 384 -12.96 14.54 -20.34
C VAL A 384 -14.45 14.66 -20.05
N LEU A 385 -14.97 15.88 -19.83
CA LEU A 385 -16.39 16.10 -19.60
C LEU A 385 -17.24 15.59 -20.76
N MET A 386 -16.87 15.89 -22.01
CA MET A 386 -17.61 15.40 -23.19
C MET A 386 -17.56 13.87 -23.33
N GLN A 387 -16.41 13.25 -23.05
CA GLN A 387 -16.28 11.79 -23.04
C GLN A 387 -17.14 11.14 -21.96
N SER A 388 -17.17 11.73 -20.77
CA SER A 388 -18.01 11.27 -19.65
C SER A 388 -19.50 11.48 -19.92
N THR A 389 -19.89 12.58 -20.58
CA THR A 389 -21.27 12.80 -21.06
C THR A 389 -21.75 11.66 -21.92
N ALA A 390 -20.94 11.24 -22.91
CA ALA A 390 -21.31 10.14 -23.81
C ALA A 390 -21.57 8.84 -23.03
N LYS A 391 -20.70 8.52 -22.05
CA LYS A 391 -20.86 7.35 -21.17
C LYS A 391 -22.13 7.45 -20.32
N LEU A 392 -22.37 8.59 -19.66
CA LEU A 392 -23.52 8.81 -18.78
C LEU A 392 -24.86 8.81 -19.56
N VAL A 393 -24.89 9.42 -20.74
CA VAL A 393 -26.04 9.39 -21.65
C VAL A 393 -26.34 7.95 -22.08
N SER A 394 -25.31 7.16 -22.41
CA SER A 394 -25.48 5.74 -22.70
C SER A 394 -26.04 4.96 -21.50
N CYS A 395 -25.67 5.33 -20.27
CA CYS A 395 -26.20 4.72 -19.05
C CYS A 395 -27.65 5.14 -18.72
N LEU A 396 -28.05 6.37 -19.05
CA LEU A 396 -29.41 6.89 -18.84
C LEU A 396 -30.40 6.45 -19.93
N GLY A 397 -29.93 6.24 -21.16
CA GLY A 397 -30.80 5.90 -22.30
C GLY A 397 -31.83 7.00 -22.55
N ILE A 398 -33.10 6.62 -22.72
CA ILE A 398 -34.20 7.56 -23.02
C ILE A 398 -34.39 8.68 -21.96
N PHE A 399 -33.97 8.44 -20.72
CA PHE A 399 -34.07 9.44 -19.66
C PHE A 399 -33.10 10.62 -19.84
N SER A 400 -32.12 10.51 -20.74
CA SER A 400 -31.19 11.58 -21.08
C SER A 400 -31.83 12.71 -21.91
N VAL A 401 -32.97 12.47 -22.55
CA VAL A 401 -33.63 13.42 -23.47
C VAL A 401 -33.95 14.76 -22.79
N LYS A 402 -34.24 14.76 -21.48
CA LYS A 402 -34.50 15.98 -20.70
C LYS A 402 -33.29 16.91 -20.56
N HIS A 403 -32.09 16.44 -20.90
CA HIS A 403 -30.87 17.25 -20.89
C HIS A 403 -30.53 17.80 -22.29
N LEU A 404 -31.29 17.40 -23.33
CA LEU A 404 -31.18 17.94 -24.69
C LEU A 404 -32.04 19.19 -24.91
N THR A 405 -32.99 19.47 -24.01
CA THR A 405 -33.82 20.65 -24.09
C THR A 405 -32.98 21.87 -23.75
N VAL A 406 -32.48 22.51 -24.79
CA VAL A 406 -31.95 23.88 -24.76
C VAL A 406 -33.09 24.79 -24.32
N SER A 407 -32.99 25.35 -23.13
CA SER A 407 -33.76 26.55 -22.77
C SER A 407 -33.26 27.66 -23.69
N PHE A 408 -34.00 27.92 -24.78
CA PHE A 408 -33.80 29.08 -25.64
C PHE A 408 -34.34 30.34 -24.97
#